data_AF-A0A350AEQ7-F1
#
_entry.id   AF-A0A350AEQ7-F1
#
_cell.length_a   1.000
_cell.length_b   1.000
_cell.length_c   1.000
_cell.angle_alpha   90.00
_cell.angle_beta   90.00
_cell.angle_gamma   90.00
#
_symmetry.space_group_name_H-M   'P 1'
#
loop_
_entity.id
_entity.type
_entity.pdbx_description
1 polymer ?
#
loop_
_entity_poly.entity_id
_entity_poly.type
_entity_poly.pdbx_seq_one_letter_code
_entity_poly.pdbx_strand_id
1 'polypeptide(L)' 'MRSSKTIHVVSCHAEGEVGDVIVGGVAPPPGKTLWEQRTWIANDQTLRNFMLNEPRG' A
#
# COMPACT_ATOMS: atom_id res chain seq x y z
N MET A 1 20.20 -6.28 -5.35
CA MET A 1 19.33 -5.41 -6.16
C MET A 1 19.41 -4.00 -5.59
N ARG A 2 19.68 -2.96 -6.40
CA ARG A 2 19.74 -1.57 -5.93
C ARG A 2 18.45 -0.86 -6.33
N SER A 3 17.45 -0.88 -5.45
CA SER A 3 16.19 -0.16 -5.66
C SER A 3 16.24 1.20 -4.96
N SER A 4 15.57 2.20 -5.54
CA SER A 4 15.33 3.50 -4.90
C SER A 4 14.16 3.46 -3.91
N LYS A 5 13.27 2.46 -4.03
CA LYS A 5 12.12 2.25 -3.13
C LYS A 5 11.77 0.76 -3.07
N THR A 6 11.62 0.24 -1.85
CA THR A 6 11.28 -1.16 -1.60
C THR A 6 10.10 -1.23 -0.63
N ILE A 7 9.04 -1.92 -1.02
CA ILE A 7 7.89 -2.22 -0.16
C ILE A 7 7.83 -3.75 -0.03
N HIS A 8 7.73 -4.23 1.20
CA HIS A 8 7.63 -5.66 1.49
C HIS A 8 6.14 -6.03 1.56
N VAL A 9 5.74 -6.99 0.73
CA VAL A 9 4.34 -7.42 0.59
C VAL A 9 4.27 -8.93 0.81
N VAL A 10 3.23 -9.37 1.53
CA VAL A 10 2.82 -10.76 1.59
C VAL A 10 1.50 -10.87 0.84
N SER A 11 1.50 -11.60 -0.27
CA SER A 11 0.30 -11.87 -1.06
C SER A 11 -0.46 -13.05 -0.46
N CYS A 12 -1.76 -12.89 -0.29
CA CYS A 12 -2.66 -13.96 0.12
C CYS A 12 -3.97 -13.85 -0.66
N HIS A 13 -4.84 -14.86 -0.53
CA HIS A 13 -6.17 -14.77 -1.08
C HIS A 13 -7.20 -15.36 -0.13
N ALA A 14 -8.42 -14.85 -0.21
CA ALA A 14 -9.60 -15.44 0.40
C ALA A 14 -10.57 -15.79 -0.72
N GLU A 15 -10.86 -17.09 -0.89
CA GLU A 15 -11.80 -17.58 -1.91
C GLU A 15 -11.49 -17.13 -3.36
N GLY A 16 -10.21 -16.89 -3.66
CA GLY A 16 -9.73 -16.46 -4.98
C GLY A 16 -9.61 -14.95 -5.14
N GLU A 17 -10.13 -14.16 -4.20
CA GLU A 17 -9.91 -12.72 -4.13
C GLU A 17 -8.51 -12.45 -3.56
N VAL A 18 -7.62 -11.88 -4.38
CA VAL A 18 -6.24 -11.57 -3.97
C VAL A 18 -6.21 -10.35 -3.06
N GLY A 19 -5.49 -10.46 -1.95
CA GLY A 19 -5.22 -9.40 -1.00
C GLY A 19 -3.72 -9.30 -0.71
N ASP A 20 -3.12 -8.19 -1.11
CA ASP A 20 -1.72 -7.89 -0.82
C ASP A 20 -1.56 -7.13 0.50
N VAL A 21 -0.80 -7.71 1.42
CA VAL A 21 -0.55 -7.13 2.74
C VAL A 21 0.83 -6.50 2.79
N ILE A 22 0.88 -5.18 2.94
CA ILE A 22 2.13 -4.45 3.16
C ILE A 22 2.63 -4.73 4.59
N VAL A 23 3.79 -5.39 4.70
CA VAL A 23 4.43 -5.75 5.98
C VAL A 23 5.67 -4.90 6.30
N GLY A 24 6.13 -4.06 5.36
CA GLY A 24 7.26 -3.17 5.59
C GLY A 24 7.53 -2.21 4.43
N GLY A 25 8.34 -1.17 4.68
CA GLY A 25 8.72 -0.17 3.68
C GLY A 25 7.71 0.97 3.47
N VAL A 26 6.64 1.02 4.27
CA VAL A 26 5.65 2.11 4.28
C VAL A 26 5.48 2.63 5.70
N ALA A 27 5.63 3.95 5.86
CA ALA A 27 5.34 4.61 7.13
C ALA A 27 3.82 4.77 7.33
N PRO A 28 3.34 4.80 8.58
CA PRO A 28 1.94 5.14 8.84
C PRO A 28 1.56 6.48 8.18
N PRO A 29 0.41 6.57 7.51
CA PRO A 29 -0.07 7.83 6.95
C PRO A 29 -0.27 8.88 8.05
N PRO A 30 -0.18 10.18 7.72
CA PRO A 30 -0.57 11.24 8.64
C PRO A 30 -2.02 11.10 9.11
N GLY A 31 -2.24 11.34 10.39
CA GLY A 31 -3.56 11.28 11.02
C GLY A 31 -3.51 10.61 12.39
N LYS A 32 -4.30 11.14 13.34
CA LYS A 32 -4.47 10.61 14.69
C LYS A 32 -5.49 9.47 14.73
N THR A 33 -6.37 9.38 13.75
CA THR A 33 -7.36 8.31 13.61
C THR A 33 -7.17 7.54 12.31
N LEU A 34 -7.64 6.28 12.28
CA LEU A 34 -7.67 5.49 11.04
C LEU A 34 -8.49 6.16 9.94
N TRP A 35 -9.52 6.92 10.29
CA TRP A 35 -10.34 7.65 9.31
C TRP A 35 -9.58 8.79 8.64
N GLU A 36 -8.78 9.53 9.41
CA GLU A 36 -7.90 10.58 8.89
C GLU A 36 -6.84 9.96 7.98
N GLN A 37 -6.21 8.85 8.41
CA GLN A 37 -5.20 8.14 7.61
C GLN A 37 -5.76 7.58 6.31
N ARG A 38 -6.96 6.97 6.34
CA ARG A 38 -7.69 6.52 5.15
C ARG A 38 -7.92 7.69 4.18
N THR A 39 -8.46 8.79 4.70
CA THR A 39 -8.77 9.99 3.91
C THR A 39 -7.50 10.56 3.28
N TRP A 40 -6.39 10.60 4.03
CA TRP A 40 -5.10 11.05 3.52
C TRP A 40 -4.61 10.17 2.36
N ILE A 41 -4.60 8.84 2.51
CA ILE A 41 -4.19 7.92 1.43
C ILE A 41 -5.07 8.10 0.18
N ALA A 42 -6.38 8.28 0.39
CA ALA A 42 -7.34 8.48 -0.69
C ALA A 42 -7.17 9.82 -1.43
N ASN A 43 -6.66 10.85 -0.76
CA ASN A 43 -6.43 12.16 -1.39
C ASN A 43 -5.04 12.25 -2.05
N ASP A 44 -4.00 11.77 -1.37
CA ASP A 44 -2.60 11.86 -1.83
C ASP A 44 -2.30 10.95 -3.03
N GLN A 45 -2.96 9.78 -3.11
CA GLN A 45 -2.85 8.81 -4.20
C GLN A 45 -1.45 8.23 -4.46
N THR A 46 -0.36 8.73 -3.86
CA THR A 46 1.01 8.29 -4.16
C THR A 46 1.19 6.80 -3.90
N LEU A 47 0.81 6.33 -2.71
CA LEU A 47 0.92 4.91 -2.34
C LEU A 47 -0.03 4.04 -3.15
N ARG A 48 -1.27 4.50 -3.35
CA ARG A 48 -2.30 3.76 -4.10
C ARG A 48 -1.88 3.54 -5.55
N ASN A 49 -1.47 4.60 -6.23
CA ASN A 49 -1.02 4.52 -7.63
C ASN A 49 0.28 3.73 -7.77
N PHE A 50 1.15 3.75 -6.76
CA PHE A 50 2.34 2.91 -6.77
C PHE A 50 1.98 1.43 -6.66
N MET A 51 1.06 1.06 -5.76
CA MET A 51 0.71 -0.33 -5.48
C MET A 51 -0.26 -0.95 -6.50
N LEU A 52 -1.28 -0.20 -6.93
CA LEU A 52 -2.45 -0.76 -7.61
C LEU A 52 -2.45 -0.60 -9.12
N ASN A 53 -1.50 0.15 -9.68
CA ASN A 53 -1.40 0.35 -11.12
C ASN A 53 -0.33 -0.55 -11.73
N GLU A 54 -0.51 -0.87 -13.01
CA GLU A 54 0.51 -1.55 -13.81
C GLU A 54 1.86 -0.82 -13.77
N PRO A 55 2.99 -1.56 -13.80
CA PRO A 55 3.10 -3.01 -13.98
C PRO A 55 3.11 -3.81 -12.65
N ARG A 56 2.69 -3.20 -11.54
CA ARG A 56 2.80 -3.80 -10.20
C ARG A 56 1.50 -4.40 -9.69
N GLY A 57 0.40 -3.69 -9.91
CA GLY A 57 -0.96 -4.13 -9.56
C GLY A 57 -1.46 -5.25 -10.45
#